data_AF-A0A246W588-F1
#
_entry.id   AF-A0A246W588-F1
#
_cell.length_a   1.000
_cell.length_b   1.000
_cell.length_c   1.000
_cell.angle_alpha   90.00
_cell.angle_beta   90.00
_cell.angle_gamma   90.00
#
_symmetry.space_group_name_H-M   'P 1'
#
loop_
_entity.id
_entity.type
_entity.pdbx_description
1 polymer ?
#
loop_
_entity_poly.entity_id
_entity_poly.type
_entity_poly.pdbx_seq_one_letter_code
_entity_poly.pdbx_strand_id
1 'polypeptide(L)'
;MTVPVHHRHRNAYHFTSVDNLESIIETGLFSTNQKIARRISHVNVADEGIQGRRAVMQVPNTNGRCVHDYVPFYFAKKTPMQLSVLHKKNVDQQFIIYLSVSILSLETRNGSYFTDASANTVNPPNFYSGNTQADQLDVLDWATIDNNAWGYADETQRHKKMAELLLPDHVSLSEINQIITWNRSMSDIVRSIFQNKGIVPPNIVEGDFQHYYYQPGNWSSSLVTGPVVLKMLFDEAIEYVTSFQRETRPKFQSISDALSAIRGNFSSIQELEDIDGLGTSYGPHNEDVGSHSRRVASLVVNSPEFYQLDSIHQEVLELAAYLHDIGKGPKTRWNNNYMHEADGEHPRKSLAMLQRILTEDLPVIQTDLVRKIMMLVTYDDLLGEIVAKGRNKNQLFDIVTSSEDINMLVALSKADIGSLSQVWLAQVSDGIDDLRDEVLQRLQGNSL
;
A
#
# COMPACT_ATOMS: atom_id res chain seq x y z
N MET A 1 21.34 33.19 -13.13
CA MET A 1 20.28 34.07 -12.59
C MET A 1 19.90 33.55 -11.21
N THR A 2 19.39 34.40 -10.32
CA THR A 2 19.05 34.02 -8.93
C THR A 2 17.62 33.52 -8.82
N VAL A 3 17.32 32.73 -7.78
CA VAL A 3 15.97 32.30 -7.42
C VAL A 3 15.10 33.54 -7.18
N PRO A 4 13.95 33.67 -7.88
CA PRO A 4 13.02 34.79 -7.74
C PRO A 4 12.59 34.99 -6.28
N VAL A 5 12.48 36.25 -5.86
CA VAL A 5 12.23 36.63 -4.44
C VAL A 5 11.03 35.89 -3.84
N HIS A 6 9.95 35.75 -4.62
CA HIS A 6 8.72 35.10 -4.18
C HIS A 6 8.82 33.56 -4.10
N HIS A 7 9.89 32.95 -4.61
CA HIS A 7 10.17 31.52 -4.45
C HIS A 7 11.17 31.22 -3.34
N ARG A 8 11.98 32.17 -2.89
CA ARG A 8 13.12 31.93 -1.96
C ARG A 8 12.77 31.25 -0.63
N HIS A 9 11.52 31.35 -0.17
CA HIS A 9 11.05 30.74 1.07
C HIS A 9 10.67 29.25 0.92
N ARG A 10 10.63 28.74 -0.31
CA ARG A 10 10.16 27.38 -0.61
C ARG A 10 11.21 26.33 -0.27
N ASN A 11 10.71 25.13 0.03
CA ASN A 11 11.49 23.92 0.18
C ASN A 11 11.10 22.90 -0.89
N ALA A 12 11.99 21.94 -1.12
CA ALA A 12 11.70 20.72 -1.87
C ALA A 12 11.89 19.50 -0.95
N TYR A 13 11.20 18.39 -1.24
CA TYR A 13 10.98 17.29 -0.30
C TYR A 13 11.35 15.93 -0.91
N HIS A 14 12.12 15.14 -0.16
CA HIS A 14 12.43 13.76 -0.46
C HIS A 14 11.79 12.86 0.60
N PHE A 15 10.92 11.93 0.20
CA PHE A 15 10.32 10.99 1.15
C PHE A 15 11.05 9.65 1.15
N THR A 16 11.14 9.02 2.32
CA THR A 16 11.85 7.76 2.54
C THR A 16 11.26 7.01 3.74
N SER A 17 11.57 5.72 3.91
CA SER A 17 11.26 4.99 5.14
C SER A 17 12.08 5.55 6.31
N VAL A 18 11.48 5.62 7.50
CA VAL A 18 12.19 5.93 8.76
C VAL A 18 13.33 4.94 9.03
N ASP A 19 13.25 3.70 8.54
CA ASP A 19 14.32 2.70 8.70
C ASP A 19 15.63 3.11 8.02
N ASN A 20 15.55 3.97 7.00
CA ASN A 20 16.72 4.49 6.31
C ASN A 20 17.39 5.64 7.11
N LEU A 21 16.73 6.18 8.14
CA LEU A 21 17.18 7.40 8.82
C LEU A 21 18.54 7.23 9.48
N GLU A 22 18.83 6.08 10.10
CA GLU A 22 20.15 5.85 10.71
C GLU A 22 21.28 5.98 9.70
N SER A 23 21.15 5.33 8.54
CA SER A 23 22.16 5.42 7.48
C SER A 23 22.25 6.83 6.89
N ILE A 24 21.13 7.55 6.81
CA ILE A 24 21.09 8.95 6.35
C ILE A 24 21.78 9.88 7.36
N ILE A 25 21.66 9.63 8.67
CA ILE A 25 22.39 10.40 9.68
C ILE A 25 23.90 10.21 9.52
N GLU A 26 24.33 8.98 9.27
CA GLU A 26 25.75 8.63 9.15
C GLU A 26 26.38 9.13 7.84
N THR A 27 25.62 9.05 6.75
CA THR A 27 26.21 9.18 5.41
C THR A 27 25.54 10.21 4.52
N GLY A 28 24.42 10.82 4.94
CA GLY A 28 23.58 11.67 4.10
C GLY A 28 22.77 10.86 3.07
N LEU A 29 22.18 11.57 2.10
CA LEU A 29 21.45 10.97 0.99
C LEU A 29 22.35 10.87 -0.23
N PHE A 30 22.56 9.67 -0.76
CA PHE A 30 23.25 9.45 -2.03
C PHE A 30 22.28 9.29 -3.19
N SER A 31 22.71 9.74 -4.38
CA SER A 31 22.02 9.44 -5.63
C SER A 31 22.02 7.93 -5.89
N THR A 32 21.10 7.44 -6.74
CA THR A 32 20.96 6.00 -6.99
C THR A 32 22.27 5.37 -7.47
N ASN A 33 22.99 6.00 -8.41
CA ASN A 33 24.26 5.49 -8.90
C ASN A 33 25.34 5.47 -7.80
N GLN A 34 25.37 6.48 -6.93
CA GLN A 34 26.32 6.54 -5.81
C GLN A 34 25.99 5.49 -4.73
N LYS A 35 24.71 5.18 -4.49
CA LYS A 35 24.28 4.09 -3.61
C LYS A 35 24.72 2.73 -4.14
N ILE A 36 24.52 2.48 -5.43
CA ILE A 36 24.94 1.23 -6.10
C ILE A 36 26.47 1.08 -6.00
N ALA A 37 27.23 2.13 -6.35
CA ALA A 37 28.68 2.11 -6.30
C ALA A 37 29.23 1.84 -4.90
N ARG A 38 28.56 2.33 -3.84
CA ARG A 38 28.93 2.13 -2.43
C ARG A 38 28.31 0.89 -1.79
N ARG A 39 27.44 0.17 -2.50
CA ARG A 39 26.67 -0.96 -1.95
C ARG A 39 25.86 -0.59 -0.71
N ILE A 40 25.29 0.62 -0.70
CA ILE A 40 24.40 1.07 0.37
C ILE A 40 23.03 0.46 0.14
N SER A 41 22.57 -0.35 1.09
CA SER A 41 21.23 -0.92 1.10
C SER A 41 20.26 0.01 1.82
N HIS A 42 19.11 0.29 1.21
CA HIS A 42 18.01 1.04 1.80
C HIS A 42 16.71 0.30 1.49
N VAL A 43 15.71 0.47 2.36
CA VAL A 43 14.33 0.12 2.05
C VAL A 43 13.91 0.96 0.84
N ASN A 44 13.81 0.31 -0.32
CA ASN A 44 13.45 0.97 -1.56
C ASN A 44 11.93 1.03 -1.68
N VAL A 45 11.40 2.25 -1.69
CA VAL A 45 9.97 2.52 -1.89
C VAL A 45 9.64 2.83 -3.36
N ALA A 46 10.63 2.92 -4.24
CA ALA A 46 10.45 3.33 -5.63
C ALA A 46 10.17 2.14 -6.58
N ASP A 47 9.35 2.38 -7.59
CA ASP A 47 9.00 1.42 -8.65
C ASP A 47 10.18 1.12 -9.60
N GLU A 48 10.41 -0.16 -9.92
CA GLU A 48 11.54 -0.60 -10.76
C GLU A 48 11.48 -0.04 -12.19
N GLY A 49 10.29 0.07 -12.79
CA GLY A 49 10.12 0.64 -14.12
C GLY A 49 10.50 2.13 -14.18
N ILE A 50 10.27 2.86 -13.08
CA ILE A 50 10.71 4.25 -12.92
C ILE A 50 12.24 4.32 -12.83
N GLN A 51 12.87 3.42 -12.07
CA GLN A 51 14.33 3.37 -11.93
C GLN A 51 15.01 3.13 -13.29
N GLY A 52 14.47 2.21 -14.11
CA GLY A 52 15.02 1.93 -15.45
C GLY A 52 15.06 3.18 -16.34
N ARG A 53 13.98 3.97 -16.38
CA ARG A 53 13.93 5.20 -17.19
C ARG A 53 14.88 6.28 -16.66
N ARG A 54 14.96 6.44 -15.34
CA ARG A 54 15.85 7.44 -14.70
C ARG A 54 17.33 7.11 -14.85
N ALA A 55 17.68 5.82 -14.96
CA ALA A 55 19.05 5.39 -15.20
C ALA A 55 19.60 5.85 -16.56
N VAL A 56 18.73 6.04 -17.56
CA VAL A 56 19.13 6.39 -18.94
C VAL A 56 18.74 7.81 -19.35
N MET A 57 17.84 8.47 -18.60
CA MET A 57 17.42 9.85 -18.90
C MET A 57 18.57 10.84 -18.63
N GLN A 58 19.12 11.40 -19.71
CA GLN A 58 20.26 12.31 -19.68
C GLN A 58 19.87 13.71 -19.20
N VAL A 59 20.72 14.32 -18.36
CA VAL A 59 20.57 15.72 -17.96
C VAL A 59 21.37 16.60 -18.93
N PRO A 60 20.74 17.58 -19.60
CA PRO A 60 21.41 18.39 -20.63
C PRO A 60 22.63 19.14 -20.10
N ASN A 61 23.68 19.24 -20.92
CA ASN A 61 24.92 19.98 -20.63
C ASN A 61 25.74 19.46 -19.43
N THR A 62 25.63 18.16 -19.11
CA THR A 62 26.32 17.54 -17.96
C THR A 62 27.35 16.47 -18.34
N ASN A 63 27.81 16.45 -19.60
CA ASN A 63 28.78 15.47 -20.11
C ASN A 63 28.38 14.00 -19.86
N GLY A 64 27.09 13.68 -20.05
CA GLY A 64 26.60 12.30 -20.00
C GLY A 64 26.01 11.84 -18.67
N ARG A 65 25.82 12.75 -17.69
CA ARG A 65 25.13 12.40 -16.44
C ARG A 65 23.65 12.15 -16.69
N CYS A 66 23.09 11.19 -15.97
CA CYS A 66 21.67 10.87 -16.00
C CYS A 66 20.98 11.28 -14.69
N VAL A 67 19.65 11.19 -14.67
CA VAL A 67 18.85 11.51 -13.47
C VAL A 67 19.27 10.69 -12.24
N HIS A 68 19.74 9.45 -12.41
CA HIS A 68 20.28 8.63 -11.33
C HIS A 68 21.60 9.12 -10.71
N ASP A 69 22.26 10.11 -11.31
CA ASP A 69 23.40 10.79 -10.69
C ASP A 69 22.97 11.91 -9.72
N TYR A 70 21.67 12.12 -9.54
CA TYR A 70 21.10 13.15 -8.66
C TYR A 70 20.22 12.54 -7.56
N VAL A 71 20.17 13.22 -6.42
CA VAL A 71 19.19 13.00 -5.34
C VAL A 71 17.95 13.83 -5.65
N PRO A 72 16.77 13.22 -5.82
CA PRO A 72 15.56 13.94 -6.17
C PRO A 72 14.79 14.47 -4.97
N PHE A 73 14.30 15.69 -5.09
CA PHE A 73 13.38 16.34 -4.15
C PHE A 73 12.20 16.93 -4.91
N TYR A 74 10.98 16.54 -4.59
CA TYR A 74 9.77 17.10 -5.21
C TYR A 74 9.48 18.49 -4.68
N PHE A 75 9.01 19.40 -5.53
CA PHE A 75 8.47 20.67 -5.05
C PHE A 75 7.10 20.49 -4.37
N ALA A 76 6.33 19.49 -4.77
CA ALA A 76 5.05 19.14 -4.16
C ALA A 76 5.24 18.37 -2.84
N LYS A 77 4.37 18.66 -1.87
CA LYS A 77 4.32 17.95 -0.57
C LYS A 77 3.68 16.56 -0.66
N LYS A 78 2.75 16.40 -1.60
CA LYS A 78 2.02 15.18 -1.94
C LYS A 78 2.22 14.88 -3.41
N THR A 79 2.61 13.66 -3.73
CA THR A 79 2.90 13.28 -5.12
C THR A 79 2.11 12.05 -5.57
N PRO A 80 1.71 11.98 -6.85
CA PRO A 80 1.20 10.75 -7.44
C PRO A 80 2.10 9.53 -7.16
N MET A 81 3.42 9.73 -7.13
CA MET A 81 4.38 8.66 -6.85
C MET A 81 4.20 8.09 -5.43
N GLN A 82 4.10 8.95 -4.41
CA GLN A 82 3.80 8.50 -3.04
C GLN A 82 2.45 7.76 -2.99
N LEU A 83 1.40 8.28 -3.64
CA LEU A 83 0.10 7.61 -3.67
C LEU A 83 0.19 6.20 -4.29
N SER A 84 0.96 6.04 -5.38
CA SER A 84 1.23 4.73 -5.97
C SER A 84 1.99 3.79 -5.03
N VAL A 85 2.93 4.29 -4.22
CA VAL A 85 3.63 3.49 -3.19
C VAL A 85 2.63 2.96 -2.15
N LEU A 86 1.69 3.80 -1.70
CA LEU A 86 0.69 3.39 -0.71
C LEU A 86 -0.25 2.33 -1.26
N HIS A 87 -0.75 2.49 -2.49
CA HIS A 87 -1.67 1.53 -3.11
C HIS A 87 -1.04 0.16 -3.40
N LYS A 88 0.29 0.02 -3.41
CA LYS A 88 0.96 -1.29 -3.44
C LYS A 88 0.87 -2.06 -2.11
N LYS A 89 0.42 -1.41 -1.03
CA LYS A 89 0.26 -2.00 0.31
C LYS A 89 1.55 -2.66 0.84
N ASN A 90 2.71 -2.08 0.51
CA ASN A 90 4.02 -2.58 0.95
C ASN A 90 4.63 -1.76 2.08
N VAL A 91 4.04 -0.60 2.40
CA VAL A 91 4.53 0.33 3.40
C VAL A 91 3.35 0.96 4.11
N ASP A 92 3.43 1.07 5.43
CA ASP A 92 2.55 1.91 6.22
C ASP A 92 3.03 3.36 6.14
N GLN A 93 2.15 4.25 5.66
CA GLN A 93 2.47 5.66 5.47
C GLN A 93 3.01 6.34 6.74
N GLN A 94 2.59 5.85 7.91
CA GLN A 94 3.02 6.33 9.21
C GLN A 94 4.55 6.20 9.42
N PHE A 95 5.20 5.27 8.72
CA PHE A 95 6.66 5.06 8.75
C PHE A 95 7.41 5.83 7.64
N ILE A 96 6.71 6.60 6.81
CA ILE A 96 7.34 7.47 5.81
C ILE A 96 7.67 8.83 6.46
N ILE A 97 8.92 9.26 6.31
CA ILE A 97 9.39 10.60 6.68
C ILE A 97 9.80 11.39 5.45
N TYR A 98 9.73 12.72 5.54
CA TYR A 98 10.27 13.60 4.50
C TYR A 98 11.49 14.33 5.01
N LEU A 99 12.45 14.50 4.12
CA LEU A 99 13.64 15.31 4.30
C LEU A 99 13.49 16.51 3.37
N SER A 100 13.56 17.72 3.92
CA SER A 100 13.45 18.93 3.11
C SER A 100 14.77 19.66 2.97
N VAL A 101 14.95 20.26 1.80
CA VAL A 101 16.06 21.17 1.48
C VAL A 101 15.50 22.50 0.99
N SER A 102 16.25 23.58 1.22
CA SER A 102 15.85 24.89 0.69
C SER A 102 15.96 24.93 -0.82
N ILE A 103 15.01 25.60 -1.48
CA ILE A 103 15.09 25.87 -2.93
C ILE A 103 16.35 26.67 -3.30
N LEU A 104 16.94 27.39 -2.35
CA LEU A 104 18.19 28.13 -2.52
C LEU A 104 19.39 27.21 -2.81
N SER A 105 19.24 25.90 -2.64
CA SER A 105 20.22 24.91 -3.12
C SER A 105 20.51 25.03 -4.61
N LEU A 106 19.57 25.58 -5.40
CA LEU A 106 19.78 25.90 -6.82
C LEU A 106 20.87 26.95 -7.04
N GLU A 107 21.06 27.86 -6.09
CA GLU A 107 22.08 28.91 -6.16
C GLU A 107 23.41 28.41 -5.59
N THR A 108 23.35 27.67 -4.49
CA THR A 108 24.54 27.30 -3.70
C THR A 108 25.22 26.02 -4.17
N ARG A 109 24.50 25.10 -4.81
CA ARG A 109 25.06 23.84 -5.32
C ARG A 109 25.31 23.92 -6.81
N ASN A 110 26.59 23.83 -7.18
CA ASN A 110 27.00 23.74 -8.57
C ASN A 110 26.49 22.45 -9.20
N GLY A 111 25.94 22.57 -10.42
CA GLY A 111 25.40 21.43 -11.15
C GLY A 111 24.06 20.95 -10.62
N SER A 112 23.37 21.73 -9.80
CA SER A 112 21.96 21.47 -9.47
C SER A 112 21.06 21.77 -10.68
N TYR A 113 19.96 21.02 -10.77
CA TYR A 113 18.94 21.20 -11.81
C TYR A 113 17.56 21.18 -11.18
N PHE A 114 16.58 21.72 -11.90
CA PHE A 114 15.18 21.45 -11.63
C PHE A 114 14.43 21.17 -12.93
N THR A 115 13.27 20.54 -12.81
CA THR A 115 12.41 20.16 -13.92
C THR A 115 11.03 20.80 -13.80
N ASP A 116 10.34 20.96 -14.93
CA ASP A 116 8.95 21.42 -14.98
C ASP A 116 7.90 20.31 -14.83
N ALA A 117 8.34 19.05 -14.93
CA ALA A 117 7.56 17.84 -14.75
C ALA A 117 8.44 16.69 -14.25
N SER A 118 7.85 15.53 -13.95
CA SER A 118 8.60 14.36 -13.45
C SER A 118 9.73 13.93 -14.37
N ALA A 119 10.92 13.74 -13.80
CA ALA A 119 12.08 13.21 -14.50
C ALA A 119 12.02 11.67 -14.57
N ASN A 120 10.92 11.10 -15.08
CA ASN A 120 10.74 9.65 -15.24
C ASN A 120 9.79 9.26 -16.40
N THR A 121 9.48 10.22 -17.27
CA THR A 121 8.64 10.05 -18.47
C THR A 121 9.42 9.45 -19.62
N VAL A 122 8.72 8.98 -20.66
CA VAL A 122 9.35 8.54 -21.92
C VAL A 122 10.00 9.71 -22.64
N ASN A 123 9.26 10.81 -22.78
CA ASN A 123 9.79 12.09 -23.27
C ASN A 123 10.32 12.87 -22.08
N PRO A 124 11.63 13.18 -22.01
CA PRO A 124 12.20 13.91 -20.88
C PRO A 124 11.51 15.28 -20.67
N PRO A 125 11.34 15.72 -19.41
CA PRO A 125 10.85 17.07 -19.12
C PRO A 125 11.90 18.12 -19.52
N ASN A 126 11.55 19.40 -19.40
CA ASN A 126 12.55 20.45 -19.53
C ASN A 126 13.43 20.45 -18.27
N PHE A 127 14.74 20.56 -18.48
CA PHE A 127 15.72 20.69 -17.41
C PHE A 127 16.28 22.10 -17.40
N TYR A 128 16.30 22.72 -16.22
CA TYR A 128 16.82 24.06 -16.00
C TYR A 128 17.98 23.97 -15.03
N SER A 129 19.14 24.51 -15.41
CA SER A 129 20.29 24.56 -14.51
C SER A 129 20.03 25.57 -13.40
N GLY A 130 20.17 25.16 -12.13
CA GLY A 130 19.94 26.05 -10.98
C GLY A 130 20.83 27.29 -11.00
N ASN A 131 22.11 27.13 -11.33
CA ASN A 131 23.06 28.23 -11.23
C ASN A 131 22.87 29.28 -12.34
N THR A 132 22.31 28.91 -13.49
CA THR A 132 22.18 29.81 -14.64
C THR A 132 20.74 30.21 -14.93
N GLN A 133 19.76 29.36 -14.63
CA GLN A 133 18.34 29.48 -15.04
C GLN A 133 17.35 29.40 -13.87
N ALA A 134 17.73 29.73 -12.63
CA ALA A 134 16.81 29.70 -11.48
C ALA A 134 15.58 30.63 -11.61
N ASP A 135 15.64 31.66 -12.46
CA ASP A 135 14.51 32.51 -12.83
C ASP A 135 13.39 31.73 -13.53
N GLN A 136 13.70 30.60 -14.17
CA GLN A 136 12.71 29.74 -14.84
C GLN A 136 11.81 28.98 -13.85
N LEU A 137 12.01 29.15 -12.53
CA LEU A 137 11.04 28.71 -11.54
C LEU A 137 9.65 29.35 -11.76
N ASP A 138 9.58 30.55 -12.33
CA ASP A 138 8.31 31.23 -12.64
C ASP A 138 7.50 30.53 -13.75
N VAL A 139 8.12 29.61 -14.51
CA VAL A 139 7.46 28.84 -15.58
C VAL A 139 6.75 27.59 -15.04
N LEU A 140 7.10 27.12 -13.84
CA LEU A 140 6.49 25.94 -13.24
C LEU A 140 5.00 26.18 -12.92
N ASP A 141 4.20 25.13 -13.07
CA ASP A 141 2.78 25.14 -12.71
C ASP A 141 2.60 25.03 -11.19
N TRP A 142 2.90 26.11 -10.48
CA TRP A 142 2.80 26.17 -9.02
C TRP A 142 1.37 25.95 -8.50
N ALA A 143 0.35 26.29 -9.30
CA ALA A 143 -1.04 26.01 -8.95
C ALA A 143 -1.28 24.50 -8.83
N THR A 144 -0.78 23.71 -9.78
CA THR A 144 -0.81 22.24 -9.69
C THR A 144 0.12 21.73 -8.58
N ILE A 145 1.36 22.21 -8.50
CA ILE A 145 2.37 21.77 -7.51
C ILE A 145 1.93 22.00 -6.06
N ASP A 146 1.23 23.10 -5.77
CA ASP A 146 0.78 23.45 -4.41
C ASP A 146 -0.60 22.86 -4.05
N ASN A 147 -1.37 22.35 -5.04
CA ASN A 147 -2.71 21.80 -4.79
C ASN A 147 -2.68 20.48 -3.98
N ASN A 148 -3.40 20.39 -2.87
CA ASN A 148 -3.46 19.16 -2.06
C ASN A 148 -4.39 18.08 -2.63
N ALA A 149 -5.17 18.38 -3.66
CA ALA A 149 -5.97 17.40 -4.37
C ALA A 149 -5.08 16.35 -5.06
N TRP A 150 -5.56 15.12 -5.11
CA TRP A 150 -4.87 13.99 -5.73
C TRP A 150 -5.61 13.40 -6.93
N GLY A 151 -6.67 14.09 -7.39
CA GLY A 151 -7.27 13.88 -8.70
C GLY A 151 -6.64 14.80 -9.74
N TYR A 152 -6.46 14.30 -10.95
CA TYR A 152 -5.82 15.03 -12.05
C TYR A 152 -6.73 14.99 -13.28
N ALA A 153 -6.74 16.08 -14.05
CA ALA A 153 -7.51 16.17 -15.29
C ALA A 153 -6.93 15.28 -16.39
N ASP A 154 -5.60 15.17 -16.44
CA ASP A 154 -4.86 14.33 -17.39
C ASP A 154 -3.46 13.96 -16.87
N GLU A 155 -2.76 13.13 -17.64
CA GLU A 155 -1.38 12.71 -17.37
C GLU A 155 -0.38 13.87 -17.36
N THR A 156 -0.61 14.92 -18.15
CA THR A 156 0.28 16.08 -18.21
C THR A 156 0.26 16.83 -16.89
N GLN A 157 -0.92 17.08 -16.33
CA GLN A 157 -1.08 17.69 -15.01
C GLN A 157 -0.46 16.80 -13.92
N ARG A 158 -0.67 15.48 -14.00
CA ARG A 158 -0.06 14.51 -13.07
C ARG A 158 1.47 14.59 -13.08
N HIS A 159 2.09 14.73 -14.25
CA HIS A 159 3.54 14.85 -14.38
C HIS A 159 4.06 16.22 -13.92
N LYS A 160 3.37 17.33 -14.20
CA LYS A 160 3.71 18.67 -13.67
C LYS A 160 3.69 18.73 -12.14
N LYS A 161 2.74 18.05 -11.51
CA LYS A 161 2.68 17.89 -10.05
C LYS A 161 3.97 17.32 -9.45
N MET A 162 4.68 16.51 -10.23
CA MET A 162 5.90 15.81 -9.86
C MET A 162 7.16 16.53 -10.37
N ALA A 163 7.13 17.85 -10.57
CA ALA A 163 8.33 18.64 -10.80
C ALA A 163 9.34 18.45 -9.65
N GLU A 164 10.63 18.33 -10.00
CA GLU A 164 11.70 17.93 -9.07
C GLU A 164 12.84 18.96 -9.06
N LEU A 165 13.43 19.16 -7.88
CA LEU A 165 14.79 19.64 -7.66
C LEU A 165 15.73 18.42 -7.65
N LEU A 166 16.82 18.51 -8.43
CA LEU A 166 17.82 17.47 -8.60
C LEU A 166 19.17 17.96 -8.07
N LEU A 167 19.63 17.39 -6.96
CA LEU A 167 20.92 17.73 -6.34
C LEU A 167 21.98 16.68 -6.68
N PRO A 168 23.17 17.06 -7.17
CA PRO A 168 24.13 16.10 -7.70
C PRO A 168 24.77 15.26 -6.59
N ASP A 169 24.90 13.95 -6.86
CA ASP A 169 25.66 12.93 -6.13
C ASP A 169 25.24 12.63 -4.69
N HIS A 170 25.20 13.65 -3.84
CA HIS A 170 25.09 13.51 -2.39
C HIS A 170 24.52 14.76 -1.73
N VAL A 171 23.61 14.59 -0.78
CA VAL A 171 23.09 15.64 0.10
C VAL A 171 23.44 15.28 1.53
N SER A 172 24.26 16.11 2.17
CA SER A 172 24.68 15.92 3.55
C SER A 172 23.53 16.22 4.53
N LEU A 173 23.60 15.65 5.74
CA LEU A 173 22.63 15.91 6.79
C LEU A 173 22.51 17.41 7.11
N SER A 174 23.60 18.18 7.05
CA SER A 174 23.61 19.63 7.30
C SER A 174 22.82 20.45 6.29
N GLU A 175 22.51 19.89 5.11
CA GLU A 175 21.70 20.55 4.09
C GLU A 175 20.21 20.30 4.26
N ILE A 176 19.85 19.28 5.05
CA ILE A 176 18.47 18.99 5.42
C ILE A 176 18.05 20.00 6.48
N ASN A 177 17.07 20.85 6.15
CA ASN A 177 16.62 21.89 7.07
C ASN A 177 15.45 21.43 7.96
N GLN A 178 14.65 20.46 7.51
CA GLN A 178 13.55 19.88 8.28
C GLN A 178 13.39 18.40 8.00
N ILE A 179 12.90 17.69 9.02
CA ILE A 179 12.36 16.33 8.89
C ILE A 179 10.87 16.40 9.21
N ILE A 180 10.03 15.98 8.27
CA ILE A 180 8.58 16.00 8.41
C ILE A 180 8.10 14.57 8.70
N THR A 181 7.34 14.40 9.78
CA THR A 181 6.86 13.10 10.27
C THR A 181 5.35 13.02 10.32
N TRP A 182 4.80 11.79 10.32
CA TRP A 182 3.36 11.53 10.31
C TRP A 182 2.62 12.19 11.48
N ASN A 183 3.12 12.02 12.71
CA ASN A 183 2.55 12.58 13.92
C ASN A 183 3.63 12.71 15.01
N ARG A 184 3.23 13.22 16.18
CA ARG A 184 4.10 13.34 17.35
C ARG A 184 4.83 12.04 17.73
N SER A 185 4.16 10.90 17.73
CA SER A 185 4.79 9.61 18.08
C SER A 185 5.96 9.28 17.14
N MET A 186 5.78 9.52 15.83
CA MET A 186 6.87 9.36 14.87
C MET A 186 7.96 10.42 15.05
N SER A 187 7.61 11.67 15.39
CA SER A 187 8.62 12.68 15.76
C SER A 187 9.49 12.22 16.93
N ASP A 188 8.89 11.60 17.96
CA ASP A 188 9.61 11.11 19.13
C ASP A 188 10.53 9.92 18.80
N ILE A 189 10.11 9.04 17.88
CA ILE A 189 10.97 7.98 17.30
C ILE A 189 12.17 8.61 16.58
N VAL A 190 11.93 9.57 15.69
CA VAL A 190 13.00 10.27 14.95
C VAL A 190 13.97 10.94 15.93
N ARG A 191 13.48 11.68 16.93
CA ARG A 191 14.33 12.30 17.97
C ARG A 191 15.19 11.27 18.69
N SER A 192 14.62 10.12 19.03
CA SER A 192 15.34 9.04 19.72
C SER A 192 16.47 8.46 18.85
N ILE A 193 16.24 8.29 17.55
CA ILE A 193 17.26 7.83 16.60
C ILE A 193 18.45 8.81 16.57
N PHE A 194 18.18 10.11 16.46
CA PHE A 194 19.24 11.15 16.51
C PHE A 194 19.98 11.17 17.84
N GLN A 195 19.26 11.07 18.95
CA GLN A 195 19.84 11.01 20.29
C GLN A 195 20.79 9.81 20.44
N ASN A 196 20.39 8.63 19.95
CA ASN A 196 21.20 7.42 20.00
C ASN A 196 22.48 7.53 19.16
N LYS A 197 22.45 8.28 18.05
CA LYS A 197 23.64 8.57 17.24
C LYS A 197 24.49 9.72 17.80
N GLY A 198 24.02 10.43 18.83
CA GLY A 198 24.72 11.59 19.39
C GLY A 198 24.79 12.79 18.43
N ILE A 199 23.86 12.89 17.49
CA ILE A 199 23.81 13.96 16.47
C ILE A 199 22.60 14.86 16.74
N VAL A 200 22.78 16.18 16.63
CA VAL A 200 21.68 17.14 16.75
C VAL A 200 20.78 17.03 15.52
N PRO A 201 19.46 16.79 15.68
CA PRO A 201 18.55 16.69 14.55
C PRO A 201 18.33 18.04 13.86
N PRO A 202 18.05 18.05 12.54
CA PRO A 202 17.35 19.17 11.90
C PRO A 202 16.00 19.45 12.58
N ASN A 203 15.32 20.52 12.16
CA ASN A 203 14.00 20.83 12.72
C ASN A 203 13.00 19.70 12.42
N ILE A 204 12.43 19.07 13.45
CA ILE A 204 11.45 17.99 13.30
C ILE A 204 10.04 18.58 13.45
N VAL A 205 9.21 18.41 12.42
CA VAL A 205 7.83 18.93 12.36
C VAL A 205 6.83 17.85 11.97
N GLU A 206 5.59 18.02 12.41
CA GLU A 206 4.49 17.14 12.03
C GLU A 206 3.92 17.61 10.68
N GLY A 207 3.76 16.67 9.75
CA GLY A 207 3.38 16.98 8.36
C GLY A 207 1.89 17.15 8.13
N ASP A 208 1.09 16.64 9.07
CA ASP A 208 -0.38 16.65 9.08
C ASP A 208 -0.98 16.39 7.68
N PHE A 209 -2.07 17.06 7.34
CA PHE A 209 -2.78 16.97 6.06
C PHE A 209 -1.99 17.49 4.84
N GLN A 210 -0.79 18.06 5.03
CA GLN A 210 -0.05 18.65 3.93
C GLN A 210 0.81 17.66 3.18
N HIS A 211 1.41 16.69 3.88
CA HIS A 211 2.33 15.72 3.29
C HIS A 211 1.71 14.31 3.17
N TYR A 212 0.70 14.00 3.98
CA TYR A 212 0.18 12.64 4.08
C TYR A 212 -1.26 12.48 3.60
N TYR A 213 -1.56 11.32 3.01
CA TYR A 213 -2.86 10.92 2.47
C TYR A 213 -3.75 10.33 3.57
N TYR A 214 -4.89 10.94 3.85
CA TYR A 214 -5.80 10.49 4.91
C TYR A 214 -7.11 9.93 4.33
N GLN A 215 -7.73 9.02 5.06
CA GLN A 215 -9.05 8.51 4.69
C GLN A 215 -10.10 9.64 4.76
N PRO A 216 -10.86 9.91 3.68
CA PRO A 216 -11.94 10.89 3.73
C PRO A 216 -12.95 10.55 4.83
N GLY A 217 -13.25 11.52 5.69
CA GLY A 217 -14.14 11.33 6.86
C GLY A 217 -13.46 10.73 8.10
N ASN A 218 -12.24 10.19 7.98
CA ASN A 218 -11.42 9.76 9.10
C ASN A 218 -10.00 10.33 8.96
N TRP A 219 -9.89 11.61 9.31
CA TRP A 219 -8.70 12.44 9.16
C TRP A 219 -7.56 12.10 10.15
N SER A 220 -7.72 11.05 10.96
CA SER A 220 -6.67 10.48 11.80
C SER A 220 -6.05 9.20 11.23
N SER A 221 -6.61 8.65 10.15
CA SER A 221 -6.19 7.38 9.57
C SER A 221 -5.53 7.57 8.20
N SER A 222 -4.54 6.72 7.89
CA SER A 222 -3.96 6.63 6.55
C SER A 222 -5.04 6.31 5.51
N LEU A 223 -4.89 6.84 4.31
CA LEU A 223 -5.76 6.54 3.17
C LEU A 223 -5.76 5.04 2.82
N VAL A 224 -4.59 4.41 2.93
CA VAL A 224 -4.39 2.97 2.70
C VAL A 224 -3.80 2.36 3.97
N THR A 225 -4.37 1.25 4.41
CA THR A 225 -3.81 0.45 5.51
C THR A 225 -2.62 -0.36 4.99
N GLY A 226 -1.44 -0.12 5.55
CA GLY A 226 -0.23 -0.85 5.18
C GLY A 226 -0.11 -2.20 5.88
N PRO A 227 0.93 -2.98 5.55
CA PRO A 227 1.06 -4.37 5.98
C PRO A 227 1.24 -4.54 7.49
N VAL A 228 1.99 -3.64 8.14
CA VAL A 228 2.26 -3.74 9.58
C VAL A 228 0.99 -3.45 10.37
N VAL A 229 0.27 -2.38 10.01
CA VAL A 229 -0.98 -2.04 10.69
C VAL A 229 -2.06 -3.08 10.40
N LEU A 230 -2.18 -3.58 9.16
CA LEU A 230 -3.16 -4.63 8.85
C LEU A 230 -2.90 -5.90 9.67
N LYS A 231 -1.64 -6.35 9.77
CA LYS A 231 -1.27 -7.54 10.55
C LYS A 231 -1.54 -7.35 12.04
N MET A 232 -1.20 -6.18 12.59
CA MET A 232 -1.49 -5.84 13.98
C MET A 232 -3.00 -5.88 14.26
N LEU A 233 -3.81 -5.22 13.42
CA LEU A 233 -5.28 -5.23 13.56
C LEU A 233 -5.86 -6.64 13.40
N PHE A 234 -5.30 -7.45 12.51
CA PHE A 234 -5.67 -8.85 12.34
C PHE A 234 -5.42 -9.67 13.62
N ASP A 235 -4.24 -9.53 14.22
CA ASP A 235 -3.89 -10.24 15.46
C ASP A 235 -4.76 -9.78 16.64
N GLU A 236 -4.95 -8.47 16.79
CA GLU A 236 -5.85 -7.88 17.80
C GLU A 236 -7.29 -8.39 17.63
N ALA A 237 -7.76 -8.53 16.39
CA ALA A 237 -9.11 -9.00 16.13
C ALA A 237 -9.28 -10.49 16.47
N ILE A 238 -8.27 -11.33 16.23
CA ILE A 238 -8.25 -12.73 16.69
C ILE A 238 -8.23 -12.80 18.21
N GLU A 239 -7.39 -12.01 18.88
CA GLU A 239 -7.33 -11.96 20.34
C GLU A 239 -8.67 -11.54 20.94
N TYR A 240 -9.32 -10.54 20.35
CA TYR A 240 -10.67 -10.11 20.74
C TYR A 240 -11.68 -11.25 20.64
N VAL A 241 -11.78 -11.93 19.49
CA VAL A 241 -12.75 -13.01 19.29
C VAL A 241 -12.49 -14.18 20.24
N THR A 242 -11.23 -14.55 20.44
CA THR A 242 -10.85 -15.72 21.26
C THR A 242 -10.96 -15.47 22.76
N SER A 243 -10.83 -14.21 23.21
CA SER A 243 -11.03 -13.81 24.61
C SER A 243 -12.47 -13.38 24.92
N PHE A 244 -13.34 -13.27 23.92
CA PHE A 244 -14.70 -12.80 24.08
C PHE A 244 -15.54 -13.71 25.00
N GLN A 245 -16.07 -13.14 26.08
CA GLN A 245 -16.95 -13.82 27.01
C GLN A 245 -18.40 -13.66 26.57
N ARG A 246 -18.99 -14.76 26.11
CA ARG A 246 -20.34 -14.76 25.55
C ARG A 246 -21.42 -14.74 26.63
N GLU A 247 -22.35 -13.80 26.50
CA GLU A 247 -23.52 -13.68 27.38
C GLU A 247 -24.82 -14.18 26.73
N THR A 248 -24.89 -14.17 25.40
CA THR A 248 -26.08 -14.52 24.61
C THR A 248 -25.88 -15.80 23.81
N ARG A 249 -26.96 -16.48 23.44
CA ARG A 249 -26.85 -17.67 22.59
C ARG A 249 -26.43 -17.26 21.16
N PRO A 250 -25.53 -18.03 20.51
CA PRO A 250 -25.23 -17.80 19.11
C PRO A 250 -26.47 -17.92 18.24
N LYS A 251 -26.48 -17.20 17.12
CA LYS A 251 -27.52 -17.34 16.08
C LYS A 251 -27.55 -18.75 15.48
N PHE A 252 -26.38 -19.33 15.24
CA PHE A 252 -26.19 -20.66 14.66
C PHE A 252 -25.55 -21.63 15.66
N GLN A 253 -25.84 -22.92 15.55
CA GLN A 253 -25.28 -23.94 16.46
C GLN A 253 -23.90 -24.46 16.03
N SER A 254 -23.52 -24.26 14.77
CA SER A 254 -22.24 -24.69 14.20
C SER A 254 -21.93 -23.91 12.91
N ILE A 255 -20.72 -24.10 12.36
CA ILE A 255 -20.37 -23.58 11.03
C ILE A 255 -21.27 -24.20 9.96
N SER A 256 -21.46 -25.54 9.99
CA SER A 256 -22.42 -26.21 9.12
C SER A 256 -23.85 -25.65 9.19
N ASP A 257 -24.36 -25.28 10.37
CA ASP A 257 -25.70 -24.68 10.52
C ASP A 257 -25.76 -23.29 9.86
N ALA A 258 -24.72 -22.48 10.05
CA ALA A 258 -24.60 -21.19 9.37
C ALA A 258 -24.54 -21.36 7.84
N LEU A 259 -23.74 -22.30 7.32
CA LEU A 259 -23.66 -22.60 5.90
C LEU A 259 -25.00 -23.07 5.32
N SER A 260 -25.72 -23.95 6.01
CA SER A 260 -27.06 -24.36 5.62
C SER A 260 -28.03 -23.17 5.55
N ALA A 261 -27.94 -22.24 6.50
CA ALA A 261 -28.73 -21.01 6.48
C ALA A 261 -28.36 -20.09 5.31
N ILE A 262 -27.07 -19.88 5.03
CA ILE A 262 -26.57 -19.04 3.92
C ILE A 262 -27.01 -19.62 2.57
N ARG A 263 -26.87 -20.94 2.37
CA ARG A 263 -27.30 -21.61 1.13
C ARG A 263 -28.82 -21.50 0.90
N GLY A 264 -29.62 -21.52 1.96
CA GLY A 264 -31.07 -21.33 1.89
C GLY A 264 -31.51 -19.87 1.75
N ASN A 265 -30.77 -18.95 2.37
CA ASN A 265 -30.97 -17.52 2.30
C ASN A 265 -29.62 -16.81 2.52
N PHE A 266 -29.06 -16.23 1.45
CA PHE A 266 -27.76 -15.55 1.49
C PHE A 266 -27.73 -14.45 2.55
N SER A 267 -28.82 -13.73 2.73
CA SER A 267 -28.99 -12.65 3.73
C SER A 267 -29.21 -13.16 5.16
N SER A 268 -28.90 -14.43 5.45
CA SER A 268 -29.00 -14.99 6.80
C SER A 268 -27.93 -14.47 7.76
N ILE A 269 -26.88 -13.83 7.26
CA ILE A 269 -25.90 -13.05 8.03
C ILE A 269 -26.05 -11.57 7.62
N GLN A 270 -26.01 -10.65 8.58
CA GLN A 270 -26.25 -9.22 8.31
C GLN A 270 -25.28 -8.68 7.26
N GLU A 271 -24.00 -9.02 7.34
CA GLU A 271 -23.00 -8.51 6.41
C GLU A 271 -23.12 -9.08 5.00
N LEU A 272 -23.75 -10.25 4.86
CA LEU A 272 -24.12 -10.77 3.55
C LEU A 272 -25.34 -10.03 2.98
N GLU A 273 -26.34 -9.69 3.80
CA GLU A 273 -27.46 -8.83 3.38
C GLU A 273 -26.97 -7.44 2.92
N ASP A 274 -25.97 -6.93 3.63
CA ASP A 274 -25.35 -5.63 3.42
C ASP A 274 -24.58 -5.54 2.10
N ILE A 275 -24.11 -6.65 1.53
CA ILE A 275 -23.48 -6.70 0.20
C ILE A 275 -24.42 -7.21 -0.90
N ASP A 276 -25.54 -7.84 -0.54
CA ASP A 276 -26.48 -8.39 -1.53
C ASP A 276 -27.16 -7.27 -2.33
N GLY A 277 -27.00 -7.31 -3.66
CA GLY A 277 -27.48 -6.26 -4.55
C GLY A 277 -26.63 -4.98 -4.57
N LEU A 278 -25.43 -5.00 -3.97
CA LEU A 278 -24.45 -3.92 -4.13
C LEU A 278 -23.86 -3.96 -5.54
N GLY A 279 -24.31 -3.06 -6.42
CA GLY A 279 -23.86 -3.03 -7.80
C GLY A 279 -22.45 -2.47 -7.98
N THR A 280 -21.80 -2.80 -9.09
CA THR A 280 -20.44 -2.36 -9.44
C THR A 280 -20.38 -1.83 -10.87
N SER A 281 -19.80 -0.64 -11.12
CA SER A 281 -19.67 -0.03 -12.47
C SER A 281 -18.22 0.03 -12.97
N TYR A 282 -17.29 -0.62 -12.29
CA TYR A 282 -15.90 -0.67 -12.69
C TYR A 282 -15.54 -2.09 -13.12
N GLY A 283 -14.73 -2.20 -14.18
CA GLY A 283 -14.30 -3.51 -14.68
C GLY A 283 -13.45 -4.26 -13.65
N PRO A 284 -13.44 -5.61 -13.67
CA PRO A 284 -14.12 -6.52 -14.62
C PRO A 284 -15.54 -6.94 -14.19
N HIS A 285 -16.11 -6.33 -13.15
CA HIS A 285 -17.36 -6.81 -12.54
C HIS A 285 -18.59 -6.51 -13.42
N ASN A 286 -19.38 -7.55 -13.69
CA ASN A 286 -20.64 -7.47 -14.44
C ASN A 286 -21.86 -7.85 -13.56
N GLU A 287 -21.66 -8.08 -12.27
CA GLU A 287 -22.68 -8.51 -11.32
C GLU A 287 -22.50 -7.81 -9.97
N ASP A 288 -23.53 -7.87 -9.11
CA ASP A 288 -23.45 -7.32 -7.76
C ASP A 288 -22.52 -8.15 -6.86
N VAL A 289 -22.00 -7.54 -5.80
CA VAL A 289 -21.02 -8.15 -4.89
C VAL A 289 -21.57 -9.42 -4.21
N GLY A 290 -22.87 -9.48 -3.88
CA GLY A 290 -23.49 -10.67 -3.32
C GLY A 290 -23.53 -11.83 -4.31
N SER A 291 -23.88 -11.56 -5.57
CA SER A 291 -23.86 -12.57 -6.64
C SER A 291 -22.46 -13.09 -6.94
N HIS A 292 -21.46 -12.19 -6.95
CA HIS A 292 -20.05 -12.54 -7.02
C HIS A 292 -19.63 -13.49 -5.88
N SER A 293 -19.98 -13.16 -4.63
CA SER A 293 -19.64 -13.99 -3.46
C SER A 293 -20.24 -15.40 -3.54
N ARG A 294 -21.48 -15.54 -4.04
CA ARG A 294 -22.09 -16.85 -4.29
C ARG A 294 -21.37 -17.64 -5.38
N ARG A 295 -20.92 -16.97 -6.45
CA ARG A 295 -20.15 -17.58 -7.54
C ARG A 295 -18.80 -18.07 -7.04
N VAL A 296 -18.09 -17.26 -6.25
CA VAL A 296 -16.81 -17.65 -5.63
C VAL A 296 -16.99 -18.87 -4.74
N ALA A 297 -17.97 -18.87 -3.83
CA ALA A 297 -18.26 -20.03 -2.98
C ALA A 297 -18.54 -21.31 -3.81
N SER A 298 -19.32 -21.20 -4.89
CA SER A 298 -19.58 -22.31 -5.81
C SER A 298 -18.31 -22.83 -6.50
N LEU A 299 -17.39 -21.94 -6.91
CA LEU A 299 -16.12 -22.34 -7.51
C LEU A 299 -15.18 -22.99 -6.49
N VAL A 300 -15.12 -22.45 -5.27
CA VAL A 300 -14.30 -22.95 -4.17
C VAL A 300 -14.65 -24.40 -3.82
N VAL A 301 -15.94 -24.72 -3.63
CA VAL A 301 -16.36 -26.09 -3.28
C VAL A 301 -16.11 -27.12 -4.39
N ASN A 302 -15.82 -26.66 -5.61
CA ASN A 302 -15.47 -27.50 -6.75
C ASN A 302 -13.95 -27.53 -7.04
N SER A 303 -13.13 -26.88 -6.21
CA SER A 303 -11.68 -26.80 -6.42
C SER A 303 -10.94 -28.08 -5.99
N PRO A 304 -9.81 -28.44 -6.64
CA PRO A 304 -8.96 -29.55 -6.22
C PRO A 304 -8.46 -29.43 -4.77
N GLU A 305 -8.15 -28.21 -4.33
CA GLU A 305 -7.70 -27.90 -2.98
C GLU A 305 -8.78 -28.21 -1.94
N PHE A 306 -10.04 -27.87 -2.22
CA PHE A 306 -11.17 -28.13 -1.33
C PHE A 306 -11.38 -29.64 -1.08
N TYR A 307 -11.26 -30.47 -2.11
CA TYR A 307 -11.43 -31.92 -1.97
C TYR A 307 -10.34 -32.62 -1.15
N GLN A 308 -9.20 -31.95 -0.92
CA GLN A 308 -8.10 -32.47 -0.11
C GLN A 308 -8.21 -32.10 1.37
N LEU A 309 -9.11 -31.17 1.71
CA LEU A 309 -9.34 -30.74 3.08
C LEU A 309 -10.23 -31.76 3.82
N ASP A 310 -10.07 -31.82 5.14
CA ASP A 310 -11.04 -32.51 6.00
C ASP A 310 -12.36 -31.71 6.08
N SER A 311 -13.39 -32.34 6.66
CA SER A 311 -14.75 -31.78 6.72
C SER A 311 -14.82 -30.41 7.39
N ILE A 312 -14.05 -30.17 8.46
CA ILE A 312 -14.15 -28.89 9.18
C ILE A 312 -13.44 -27.76 8.42
N HIS A 313 -12.32 -28.07 7.75
CA HIS A 313 -11.62 -27.11 6.90
C HIS A 313 -12.38 -26.81 5.60
N GLN A 314 -13.12 -27.77 5.05
CA GLN A 314 -14.08 -27.54 3.96
C GLN A 314 -15.16 -26.53 4.38
N GLU A 315 -15.76 -26.71 5.55
CA GLU A 315 -16.75 -25.78 6.10
C GLU A 315 -16.16 -24.36 6.32
N VAL A 316 -14.95 -24.26 6.86
CA VAL A 316 -14.24 -22.99 7.05
C VAL A 316 -13.98 -22.28 5.72
N LEU A 317 -13.47 -23.01 4.73
CA LEU A 317 -13.13 -22.43 3.43
C LEU A 317 -14.38 -21.96 2.67
N GLU A 318 -15.47 -22.73 2.70
CA GLU A 318 -16.74 -22.30 2.08
C GLU A 318 -17.35 -21.09 2.78
N LEU A 319 -17.34 -21.07 4.13
CA LEU A 319 -17.83 -19.92 4.89
C LEU A 319 -17.01 -18.67 4.55
N ALA A 320 -15.68 -18.78 4.55
CA ALA A 320 -14.82 -17.68 4.16
C ALA A 320 -15.06 -17.21 2.73
N ALA A 321 -15.34 -18.12 1.79
CA ALA A 321 -15.66 -17.78 0.41
C ALA A 321 -16.94 -16.94 0.28
N TYR A 322 -17.97 -17.22 1.10
CA TYR A 322 -19.14 -16.34 1.18
C TYR A 322 -18.81 -14.98 1.79
N LEU A 323 -17.92 -14.94 2.78
CA LEU A 323 -17.62 -13.75 3.56
C LEU A 323 -16.49 -12.87 2.99
N HIS A 324 -15.72 -13.34 2.01
CA HIS A 324 -14.47 -12.67 1.58
C HIS A 324 -14.66 -11.18 1.27
N ASP A 325 -15.80 -10.83 0.69
CA ASP A 325 -16.09 -9.49 0.21
C ASP A 325 -16.96 -8.62 1.16
N ILE A 326 -17.26 -9.08 2.37
CA ILE A 326 -18.16 -8.36 3.29
C ILE A 326 -17.67 -6.95 3.62
N GLY A 327 -16.34 -6.74 3.61
CA GLY A 327 -15.73 -5.42 3.83
C GLY A 327 -16.12 -4.36 2.80
N LYS A 328 -16.70 -4.76 1.65
CA LYS A 328 -17.28 -3.86 0.64
C LYS A 328 -18.64 -3.29 1.07
N GLY A 329 -19.29 -3.88 2.07
CA GLY A 329 -20.54 -3.41 2.65
C GLY A 329 -20.37 -2.30 3.72
N PRO A 330 -21.48 -1.77 4.24
CA PRO A 330 -22.83 -1.98 3.74
C PRO A 330 -23.09 -1.22 2.45
N LYS A 331 -23.98 -1.74 1.61
CA LYS A 331 -24.36 -1.12 0.32
C LYS A 331 -24.82 0.33 0.48
N THR A 332 -25.44 0.65 1.61
CA THR A 332 -25.90 2.00 1.97
C THR A 332 -24.80 3.04 2.12
N ARG A 333 -23.53 2.62 2.27
CA ARG A 333 -22.39 3.54 2.30
C ARG A 333 -22.03 4.07 0.89
N TRP A 334 -22.51 3.39 -0.14
CA TRP A 334 -22.25 3.73 -1.54
C TRP A 334 -23.42 4.53 -2.09
N ASN A 335 -23.11 5.54 -2.91
CA ASN A 335 -24.15 6.34 -3.55
C ASN A 335 -25.05 5.44 -4.40
N ASN A 336 -26.36 5.48 -4.14
CA ASN A 336 -27.35 4.62 -4.79
C ASN A 336 -27.02 3.11 -4.73
N ASN A 337 -26.33 2.65 -3.68
CA ASN A 337 -25.88 1.26 -3.54
C ASN A 337 -25.01 0.77 -4.71
N TYR A 338 -24.17 1.65 -5.25
CA TYR A 338 -23.32 1.36 -6.40
C TYR A 338 -21.85 1.75 -6.16
N MET A 339 -20.96 0.78 -6.38
CA MET A 339 -19.52 0.99 -6.33
C MET A 339 -19.01 1.50 -7.68
N HIS A 340 -18.50 2.72 -7.71
CA HIS A 340 -17.89 3.31 -8.91
C HIS A 340 -16.39 3.05 -9.02
N GLU A 341 -15.78 2.56 -7.94
CA GLU A 341 -14.38 2.21 -7.84
C GLU A 341 -14.20 1.02 -6.88
N ALA A 342 -13.07 0.32 -7.01
CA ALA A 342 -12.73 -0.77 -6.11
C ALA A 342 -12.45 -0.23 -4.70
N ASP A 343 -12.92 -0.94 -3.67
CA ASP A 343 -12.58 -0.60 -2.28
C ASP A 343 -11.31 -1.32 -1.85
N GLY A 344 -10.15 -0.66 -1.95
CA GLY A 344 -8.88 -1.22 -1.51
C GLY A 344 -8.79 -1.50 -0.01
N GLU A 345 -9.70 -0.94 0.80
CA GLU A 345 -9.73 -1.05 2.26
C GLU A 345 -10.75 -2.10 2.75
N HIS A 346 -11.42 -2.83 1.86
CA HIS A 346 -12.33 -3.92 2.27
C HIS A 346 -11.67 -4.95 3.21
N PRO A 347 -10.37 -5.31 3.08
CA PRO A 347 -9.72 -6.23 4.00
C PRO A 347 -9.68 -5.74 5.44
N ARG A 348 -9.31 -4.46 5.64
CA ARG A 348 -9.27 -3.86 6.98
C ARG A 348 -10.69 -3.68 7.55
N LYS A 349 -11.67 -3.39 6.71
CA LYS A 349 -13.08 -3.19 7.12
C LYS A 349 -13.76 -4.51 7.50
N SER A 350 -13.38 -5.63 6.90
CA SER A 350 -13.95 -6.95 7.21
C SER A 350 -13.61 -7.41 8.64
N LEU A 351 -12.50 -6.95 9.24
CA LEU A 351 -12.10 -7.34 10.60
C LEU A 351 -13.19 -7.09 11.66
N ALA A 352 -13.80 -5.89 11.68
CA ALA A 352 -14.85 -5.57 12.64
C ALA A 352 -16.13 -6.38 12.40
N MET A 353 -16.43 -6.68 11.13
CA MET A 353 -17.56 -7.53 10.73
C MET A 353 -17.33 -8.98 11.17
N LEU A 354 -16.13 -9.51 10.94
CA LEU A 354 -15.72 -10.84 11.38
C LEU A 354 -15.77 -10.97 12.89
N GLN A 355 -15.33 -9.94 13.64
CA GLN A 355 -15.48 -9.92 15.10
C GLN A 355 -16.93 -10.15 15.48
N ARG A 356 -17.87 -9.36 14.93
CA ARG A 356 -19.31 -9.50 15.19
C ARG A 356 -19.82 -10.90 14.83
N ILE A 357 -19.56 -11.36 13.60
CA ILE A 357 -20.03 -12.69 13.12
C ILE A 357 -19.52 -13.81 14.03
N LEU A 358 -18.25 -13.79 14.40
CA LEU A 358 -17.62 -14.86 15.19
C LEU A 358 -18.03 -14.81 16.68
N THR A 359 -18.36 -13.64 17.22
CA THR A 359 -18.79 -13.50 18.62
C THR A 359 -20.30 -13.62 18.82
N GLU A 360 -21.11 -13.23 17.83
CA GLU A 360 -22.57 -13.17 17.94
C GLU A 360 -23.27 -14.28 17.16
N ASP A 361 -22.88 -14.51 15.90
CA ASP A 361 -23.63 -15.42 15.01
C ASP A 361 -23.19 -16.87 15.16
N LEU A 362 -21.88 -17.12 15.18
CA LEU A 362 -21.30 -18.46 15.32
C LEU A 362 -21.11 -18.85 16.79
N PRO A 363 -21.09 -20.15 17.14
CA PRO A 363 -20.71 -20.59 18.48
C PRO A 363 -19.22 -20.36 18.75
N VAL A 364 -18.77 -20.58 19.99
CA VAL A 364 -17.32 -20.63 20.28
C VAL A 364 -16.71 -21.79 19.52
N ILE A 365 -15.73 -21.49 18.66
CA ILE A 365 -14.97 -22.46 17.87
C ILE A 365 -13.49 -22.40 18.25
N GLN A 366 -12.70 -23.35 17.77
CA GLN A 366 -11.27 -23.42 18.08
C GLN A 366 -10.53 -22.18 17.55
N THR A 367 -9.55 -21.69 18.30
CA THR A 367 -8.73 -20.52 17.96
C THR A 367 -8.11 -20.59 16.57
N ASP A 368 -7.65 -21.76 16.15
CA ASP A 368 -7.07 -21.93 14.81
C ASP A 368 -8.11 -21.79 13.69
N LEU A 369 -9.37 -22.23 13.90
CA LEU A 369 -10.46 -22.01 12.95
C LEU A 369 -10.86 -20.54 12.87
N VAL A 370 -10.90 -19.82 14.00
CA VAL A 370 -11.07 -18.36 14.04
C VAL A 370 -10.01 -17.69 13.18
N ARG A 371 -8.73 -18.00 13.43
CA ARG A 371 -7.60 -17.44 12.68
C ARG A 371 -7.72 -17.72 11.18
N LYS A 372 -8.06 -18.96 10.78
CA LYS A 372 -8.22 -19.35 9.37
C LYS A 372 -9.35 -18.59 8.68
N ILE A 373 -10.53 -18.48 9.29
CA ILE A 373 -11.65 -17.70 8.74
C ILE A 373 -11.22 -16.24 8.55
N MET A 374 -10.62 -15.63 9.57
CA MET A 374 -10.20 -14.22 9.50
C MET A 374 -9.09 -14.03 8.47
N MET A 375 -8.15 -14.97 8.35
CA MET A 375 -7.04 -14.90 7.39
C MET A 375 -7.58 -14.95 5.97
N LEU A 376 -8.47 -15.90 5.68
CA LEU A 376 -9.05 -16.08 4.34
C LEU A 376 -9.85 -14.86 3.90
N VAL A 377 -10.58 -14.20 4.80
CA VAL A 377 -11.40 -13.02 4.49
C VAL A 377 -10.59 -11.71 4.49
N THR A 378 -9.54 -11.60 5.31
CA THR A 378 -8.70 -10.38 5.40
C THR A 378 -7.58 -10.37 4.37
N TYR A 379 -7.20 -11.52 3.83
CA TYR A 379 -6.11 -11.64 2.86
C TYR A 379 -6.56 -12.37 1.59
N ASP A 380 -7.85 -12.26 1.26
CA ASP A 380 -8.46 -12.83 0.05
C ASP A 380 -7.77 -12.33 -1.24
N ASP A 381 -7.41 -11.04 -1.26
CA ASP A 381 -6.73 -10.37 -2.37
C ASP A 381 -5.21 -10.62 -2.43
N LEU A 382 -4.60 -11.16 -1.37
CA LEU A 382 -3.14 -11.10 -1.17
C LEU A 382 -2.37 -11.83 -2.28
N LEU A 383 -2.72 -13.08 -2.60
CA LEU A 383 -2.01 -13.87 -3.62
C LEU A 383 -2.11 -13.20 -5.00
N GLY A 384 -3.32 -12.74 -5.37
CA GLY A 384 -3.55 -12.01 -6.61
C GLY A 384 -2.73 -10.72 -6.67
N GLU A 385 -2.64 -9.97 -5.58
CA GLU A 385 -1.86 -8.73 -5.53
C GLU A 385 -0.35 -8.95 -5.53
N ILE A 386 0.15 -10.04 -4.94
CA ILE A 386 1.58 -10.39 -5.02
C ILE A 386 1.95 -10.67 -6.48
N VAL A 387 1.18 -11.54 -7.16
CA VAL A 387 1.50 -11.97 -8.53
C VAL A 387 1.26 -10.86 -9.55
N ALA A 388 0.20 -10.05 -9.39
CA ALA A 388 -0.21 -9.10 -10.43
C ALA A 388 0.18 -7.63 -10.17
N LYS A 389 0.38 -7.23 -8.90
CA LYS A 389 0.53 -5.81 -8.53
C LYS A 389 1.82 -5.49 -7.77
N GLY A 390 2.68 -6.49 -7.53
CA GLY A 390 3.95 -6.30 -6.83
C GLY A 390 3.81 -6.08 -5.33
N ARG A 391 2.76 -6.62 -4.70
CA ARG A 391 2.67 -6.71 -3.24
C ARG A 391 3.75 -7.66 -2.72
N ASN A 392 4.37 -7.34 -1.59
CA ASN A 392 5.51 -8.07 -1.05
C ASN A 392 5.07 -9.43 -0.50
N LYS A 393 5.60 -10.51 -1.07
CA LYS A 393 5.30 -11.89 -0.65
C LYS A 393 5.62 -12.19 0.82
N ASN A 394 6.49 -11.43 1.49
CA ASN A 394 6.75 -11.64 2.91
C ASN A 394 5.48 -11.50 3.76
N GLN A 395 4.50 -10.69 3.33
CA GLN A 395 3.20 -10.60 4.00
C GLN A 395 2.46 -11.96 4.04
N LEU A 396 2.64 -12.80 3.03
CA LEU A 396 2.07 -14.16 3.00
C LEU A 396 2.75 -15.06 4.04
N PHE A 397 4.08 -14.96 4.16
CA PHE A 397 4.85 -15.74 5.13
C PHE A 397 4.55 -15.34 6.58
N ASP A 398 4.15 -14.09 6.82
CA ASP A 398 3.80 -13.59 8.16
C ASP A 398 2.44 -14.09 8.66
N ILE A 399 1.56 -14.58 7.77
CA ILE A 399 0.21 -15.04 8.11
C ILE A 399 0.00 -16.55 7.97
N VAL A 400 0.75 -17.21 7.09
CA VAL A 400 0.61 -18.64 6.84
C VAL A 400 1.44 -19.44 7.85
N THR A 401 0.75 -20.35 8.53
CA THR A 401 1.34 -21.18 9.60
C THR A 401 1.30 -22.67 9.32
N SER A 402 0.54 -23.11 8.30
CA SER A 402 0.40 -24.53 7.95
C SER A 402 0.17 -24.75 6.45
N SER A 403 0.30 -26.00 5.99
CA SER A 403 0.00 -26.37 4.60
C SER A 403 -1.47 -26.13 4.24
N GLU A 404 -2.38 -26.33 5.19
CA GLU A 404 -3.81 -26.10 5.02
C GLU A 404 -4.09 -24.61 4.77
N ASP A 405 -3.39 -23.69 5.45
CA ASP A 405 -3.55 -22.24 5.25
C ASP A 405 -3.33 -21.84 3.79
N ILE A 406 -2.19 -22.23 3.23
CA ILE A 406 -1.83 -21.86 1.86
C ILE A 406 -2.74 -22.54 0.84
N ASN A 407 -3.13 -23.79 1.05
CA ASN A 407 -4.05 -24.48 0.15
C ASN A 407 -5.44 -23.82 0.13
N MET A 408 -5.95 -23.38 1.29
CA MET A 408 -7.22 -22.65 1.36
C MET A 408 -7.13 -21.26 0.70
N LEU A 409 -6.03 -20.53 0.92
CA LEU A 409 -5.80 -19.24 0.25
C LEU A 409 -5.72 -19.40 -1.27
N VAL A 410 -5.02 -20.42 -1.77
CA VAL A 410 -4.95 -20.72 -3.21
C VAL A 410 -6.33 -21.04 -3.77
N ALA A 411 -7.11 -21.87 -3.08
CA ALA A 411 -8.46 -22.23 -3.49
C ALA A 411 -9.35 -20.99 -3.62
N LEU A 412 -9.34 -20.13 -2.60
CA LEU A 412 -10.12 -18.91 -2.56
C LEU A 412 -9.67 -17.90 -3.63
N SER A 413 -8.37 -17.60 -3.71
CA SER A 413 -7.84 -16.63 -4.68
C SER A 413 -8.05 -17.08 -6.13
N LYS A 414 -7.87 -18.36 -6.46
CA LYS A 414 -8.14 -18.87 -7.81
C LYS A 414 -9.63 -18.83 -8.15
N ALA A 415 -10.50 -19.14 -7.20
CA ALA A 415 -11.94 -19.05 -7.38
C ALA A 415 -12.41 -17.60 -7.57
N ASP A 416 -11.89 -16.66 -6.77
CA ASP A 416 -12.20 -15.23 -6.89
C ASP A 416 -11.73 -14.63 -8.21
N ILE A 417 -10.46 -14.85 -8.58
CA ILE A 417 -9.93 -14.38 -9.87
C ILE A 417 -10.68 -15.04 -11.04
N GLY A 418 -10.96 -16.33 -10.95
CA GLY A 418 -11.68 -17.09 -11.97
C GLY A 418 -13.14 -16.70 -12.13
N SER A 419 -13.79 -16.23 -11.07
CA SER A 419 -15.17 -15.74 -11.12
C SER A 419 -15.27 -14.43 -11.92
N LEU A 420 -14.20 -13.62 -11.90
CA LEU A 420 -14.07 -12.36 -12.63
C LEU A 420 -13.58 -12.54 -14.07
N SER A 421 -12.53 -13.34 -14.27
CA SER A 421 -11.95 -13.55 -15.61
C SER A 421 -11.09 -14.82 -15.67
N GLN A 422 -11.55 -15.78 -16.49
CA GLN A 422 -10.79 -17.01 -16.79
C GLN A 422 -9.46 -16.72 -17.51
N VAL A 423 -9.40 -15.66 -18.32
CA VAL A 423 -8.17 -15.23 -18.99
C VAL A 423 -7.16 -14.71 -17.96
N TRP A 424 -7.63 -13.92 -16.99
CA TRP A 424 -6.77 -13.41 -15.94
C TRP A 424 -6.28 -14.54 -15.04
N LEU A 425 -7.15 -15.48 -14.66
CA LEU A 425 -6.78 -16.67 -13.90
C LEU A 425 -5.64 -17.44 -14.59
N ALA A 426 -5.76 -17.69 -15.90
CA ALA A 426 -4.72 -18.38 -16.66
C ALA A 426 -3.37 -17.64 -16.67
N GLN A 427 -3.37 -16.31 -16.56
CA GLN A 427 -2.14 -15.50 -16.54
C GLN A 427 -1.44 -15.52 -15.19
N VAL A 428 -2.17 -15.75 -14.09
CA VAL A 428 -1.62 -15.66 -12.73
C VAL A 428 -1.52 -17.01 -12.02
N SER A 429 -2.15 -18.06 -12.52
CA SER A 429 -2.21 -19.36 -11.84
C SER A 429 -0.83 -19.93 -11.54
N ASP A 430 0.08 -19.92 -12.51
CA ASP A 430 1.44 -20.45 -12.33
C ASP A 430 2.17 -19.66 -11.22
N GLY A 431 2.05 -18.33 -11.20
CA GLY A 431 2.64 -17.51 -10.15
C GLY A 431 2.03 -17.75 -8.76
N ILE A 432 0.73 -18.07 -8.70
CA ILE A 432 0.07 -18.47 -7.44
C ILE A 432 0.58 -19.84 -6.97
N ASP A 433 0.75 -20.80 -7.89
CA ASP A 433 1.27 -22.12 -7.59
C ASP A 433 2.74 -22.07 -7.15
N ASP A 434 3.57 -21.24 -7.78
CA ASP A 434 4.97 -21.00 -7.37
C ASP A 434 5.05 -20.43 -5.94
N LEU A 435 4.16 -19.49 -5.59
CA LEU A 435 4.07 -18.95 -4.23
C LEU A 435 3.68 -20.03 -3.22
N ARG A 436 2.73 -20.91 -3.57
CA ARG A 436 2.37 -22.04 -2.71
C ARG A 436 3.58 -22.93 -2.44
N ASP A 437 4.30 -23.29 -3.49
CA ASP A 437 5.45 -24.19 -3.37
C ASP A 437 6.56 -23.56 -2.52
N GLU A 438 6.81 -22.26 -2.66
CA GLU A 438 7.77 -21.52 -1.81
C GLU A 438 7.34 -21.52 -0.33
N VAL A 439 6.05 -21.30 -0.05
CA VAL A 439 5.51 -21.38 1.33
C VAL A 439 5.69 -22.79 1.90
N LEU A 440 5.33 -23.82 1.14
CA LEU A 440 5.45 -25.22 1.58
C LEU A 440 6.91 -25.62 1.87
N GLN A 441 7.85 -25.18 1.04
CA GLN A 441 9.28 -25.40 1.28
C GLN A 441 9.74 -24.72 2.59
N ARG A 442 9.30 -23.49 2.83
CA ARG A 442 9.62 -22.73 4.04
C ARG A 442 9.05 -23.40 5.30
N LEU A 443 7.81 -23.89 5.25
CA LEU A 443 7.17 -24.62 6.35
C LEU A 443 7.90 -25.92 6.69
N GLN A 444 8.52 -26.57 5.71
CA GLN A 444 9.32 -27.79 5.89
C GLN A 444 10.72 -27.52 6.48
N GLY A 445 11.10 -26.26 6.72
CA GLY A 445 12.43 -25.88 7.23
C GLY A 445 13.54 -25.91 6.18
N ASN A 446 13.20 -26.06 4.90
CA ASN A 446 14.13 -25.94 3.79
C ASN A 446 14.20 -24.47 3.36
N SER A 447 14.93 -23.65 4.13
CA SER A 447 15.27 -22.28 3.70
C SER A 447 16.20 -22.34 2.49
N LEU A 448 15.80 -21.68 1.38
CA LEU A 448 16.64 -21.35 0.23
C LEU A 448 17.77 -20.38 0.61
#